data_AF-A0A1Q5ZWD2-F1
#
_entry.id   AF-A0A1Q5ZWD2-F1
#
_cell.length_a   1.000
_cell.length_b   1.000
_cell.length_c   1.000
_cell.angle_alpha   90.00
_cell.angle_beta   90.00
_cell.angle_gamma   90.00
#
_symmetry.space_group_name_H-M   'P 1'
#
loop_
_entity.id
_entity.type
_entity.pdbx_description
1 polymer ?
#
loop_
_entity_poly.entity_id
_entity_poly.type
_entity_poly.pdbx_seq_one_letter_code
_entity_poly.pdbx_strand_id
1 'polypeptide(L)'
;MKPNEETPLDEMTLTAVLSDHVQELKDINDFIKRQQNQIEQKDKLLLEKEKLSQALLNNFEAKFKSIIIQAPKADLSEVNAILDKGLTNINQTIQKGPIPITRQLRLTLFPEQIRSVEYVKAVLTRVIWCILTLVFMVLAFELLKMRMK
;
A
#
# COMPACT_ATOMS: atom_id res chain seq x y z
N MET A 1 106.10 -12.64 38.88
CA MET A 1 105.21 -11.60 38.33
C MET A 1 105.61 -11.39 36.89
N LYS A 2 104.78 -11.81 35.93
CA LYS A 2 105.00 -11.50 34.51
C LYS A 2 104.38 -10.11 34.26
N PRO A 3 105.10 -9.18 33.64
CA PRO A 3 104.58 -7.85 33.34
C PRO A 3 103.51 -7.97 32.24
N ASN A 4 102.44 -7.21 32.37
CA ASN A 4 101.39 -7.08 31.36
C ASN A 4 102.00 -6.49 30.08
N GLU A 5 101.95 -7.24 28.98
CA GLU A 5 102.20 -6.73 27.64
C GLU A 5 101.01 -5.84 27.23
N GLU A 6 101.20 -4.52 27.34
CA GLU A 6 100.31 -3.55 26.71
C GLU A 6 100.47 -3.69 25.19
N THR A 7 99.43 -4.18 24.53
CA THR A 7 99.38 -4.29 23.07
C THR A 7 99.31 -2.85 22.51
N PRO A 8 100.28 -2.38 21.71
CA PRO A 8 100.18 -1.05 21.10
C PRO A 8 99.12 -1.11 20.01
N LEU A 9 97.92 -0.62 20.30
CA LEU A 9 96.93 -0.34 19.28
C LEU A 9 97.48 0.75 18.37
N ASP A 10 97.68 0.41 17.10
CA ASP A 10 98.18 1.30 16.05
C ASP A 10 97.26 2.53 15.92
N GLU A 11 97.81 3.73 16.13
CA GLU A 11 97.07 5.00 16.17
C GLU A 11 96.27 5.24 14.86
N MET A 12 96.77 4.71 13.76
CA MET A 12 96.09 4.76 12.45
C MET A 12 94.80 3.92 12.42
N THR A 13 94.75 2.83 13.17
CA THR A 13 93.54 1.99 13.30
C THR A 13 92.51 2.66 14.21
N LEU A 14 92.95 3.30 15.30
CA LEU A 14 92.05 4.03 16.21
C LEU A 14 91.40 5.25 15.53
N THR A 15 92.17 5.99 14.73
CA THR A 15 91.64 7.14 13.97
C THR A 15 90.69 6.72 12.85
N ALA A 16 90.95 5.58 12.19
CA ALA A 16 90.02 5.00 11.21
C ALA A 16 88.68 4.61 11.86
N VAL A 17 88.72 3.90 12.99
CA VAL A 17 87.51 3.51 13.74
C VAL A 17 86.73 4.73 14.25
N LEU A 18 87.42 5.79 14.69
CA LEU A 18 86.78 7.04 15.09
C LEU A 18 86.12 7.76 13.92
N SER A 19 86.77 7.78 12.75
CA SER A 19 86.21 8.35 11.52
C SER A 19 84.95 7.59 11.08
N ASP A 20 84.99 6.26 11.12
CA ASP A 20 83.85 5.41 10.77
C ASP A 20 82.67 5.66 11.72
N HIS A 21 82.90 5.73 13.03
CA HIS A 21 81.85 6.07 13.99
C HIS A 21 81.29 7.48 13.82
N VAL A 22 82.14 8.47 13.48
CA VAL A 22 81.66 9.83 13.16
C VAL A 22 80.78 9.82 11.91
N GLN A 23 81.14 9.02 10.91
CA GLN A 23 80.36 8.85 9.69
C GLN A 23 79.02 8.14 9.96
N GLU A 24 79.02 7.06 10.76
CA GLU A 24 77.80 6.37 11.21
C GLU A 24 76.87 7.30 11.99
N LEU A 25 77.41 8.10 12.92
CA LEU A 25 76.61 9.08 13.68
C LEU A 25 75.99 10.13 12.78
N LYS A 26 76.69 10.56 11.73
CA LYS A 26 76.17 11.48 10.73
C LYS A 26 75.04 10.84 9.92
N ASP A 27 75.22 9.61 9.48
CA ASP A 27 74.21 8.86 8.72
C ASP A 27 72.96 8.58 9.56
N ILE A 28 73.12 8.26 10.85
CA ILE A 28 72.03 8.11 11.82
C ILE A 28 71.28 9.44 11.98
N ASN A 29 71.99 10.56 12.14
CA ASN A 29 71.37 11.87 12.29
C ASN A 29 70.58 12.28 11.03
N ASP A 30 71.14 12.02 9.84
CA ASP A 30 70.46 12.27 8.58
C ASP A 30 69.23 11.37 8.39
N PHE A 31 69.29 10.12 8.84
CA PHE A 31 68.14 9.22 8.88
C PHE A 31 67.04 9.72 9.83
N ILE A 32 67.40 10.16 11.04
CA ILE A 32 66.46 10.75 12.02
C ILE A 32 65.77 11.97 11.41
N LYS A 33 66.51 12.89 10.78
CA LYS A 33 65.93 14.07 10.11
C LYS A 33 64.96 13.69 8.99
N ARG A 34 65.29 12.67 8.19
CA ARG A 34 64.39 12.16 7.14
C ARG A 34 63.11 11.58 7.73
N GLN A 35 63.22 10.82 8.82
CA GLN A 35 62.03 10.29 9.52
C GLN A 35 61.18 11.39 10.12
N GLN A 36 61.79 12.40 10.76
CA GLN A 36 61.08 13.55 11.34
C GLN A 36 60.23 14.25 10.26
N ASN A 37 60.82 14.53 9.11
CA ASN A 37 60.12 15.16 7.99
C ASN A 37 58.97 14.29 7.45
N GLN A 38 59.14 12.98 7.40
CA GLN A 38 58.07 12.06 6.98
C GLN A 38 56.92 12.00 7.99
N ILE A 39 57.23 12.03 9.29
CA ILE A 39 56.22 12.07 10.35
C ILE A 39 55.43 13.38 10.26
N GLU A 40 56.09 14.52 10.12
CA GLU A 40 55.41 15.81 9.97
C GLU A 40 54.50 15.87 8.74
N GLN A 41 54.93 15.28 7.61
CA GLN A 41 54.08 15.19 6.41
C GLN A 41 52.86 14.30 6.64
N LYS A 42 53.04 13.15 7.31
CA LYS A 42 51.94 12.24 7.65
C LYS A 42 50.96 12.88 8.62
N ASP A 43 51.44 13.60 9.62
CA ASP A 43 50.59 14.30 10.59
C ASP A 43 49.76 15.39 9.92
N LYS A 44 50.36 16.18 9.00
CA LYS A 44 49.63 17.16 8.19
C LYS A 44 48.51 16.51 7.37
N LEU A 45 48.81 15.39 6.69
CA LEU A 45 47.83 14.65 5.91
C LEU A 45 46.71 14.05 6.78
N LEU A 46 47.04 13.52 7.96
CA LEU A 46 46.05 13.01 8.91
C LEU A 46 45.11 14.13 9.36
N LEU A 47 45.65 15.29 9.68
CA LEU A 47 44.87 16.45 10.12
C LEU A 47 43.95 16.97 9.00
N GLU A 48 44.42 16.98 7.75
CA GLU A 48 43.57 17.28 6.58
C GLU A 48 42.44 16.26 6.39
N LYS A 49 42.75 14.95 6.50
CA LYS A 49 41.74 13.89 6.39
C LYS A 49 40.70 13.96 7.49
N GLU A 50 41.12 14.26 8.72
CA GLU A 50 40.23 14.43 9.85
C GLU A 50 39.27 15.61 9.64
N LYS A 51 39.78 16.75 9.19
CA LYS A 51 38.96 17.93 8.82
C LYS A 51 37.92 17.60 7.75
N LEU A 52 38.32 16.86 6.70
CA LEU A 52 37.40 16.43 5.64
C LEU A 52 36.31 15.49 6.17
N SER A 53 36.69 14.54 7.03
CA SER A 53 35.74 13.61 7.66
C SER A 53 34.72 14.34 8.53
N GLN A 54 35.19 15.27 9.37
CA GLN A 54 34.31 16.11 10.19
C GLN A 54 33.37 16.97 9.33
N ALA A 55 33.86 17.56 8.23
CA ALA A 55 33.03 18.32 7.30
C ALA A 55 31.94 17.46 6.63
N LEU A 56 32.27 16.21 6.25
CA LEU A 56 31.30 15.27 5.69
C LEU A 56 30.24 14.86 6.71
N LEU A 57 30.64 14.56 7.94
CA LEU A 57 29.72 14.23 9.03
C LEU A 57 28.77 15.40 9.33
N ASN A 58 29.29 16.61 9.41
CA ASN A 58 28.48 17.82 9.63
C ASN A 58 27.49 18.06 8.48
N ASN A 59 27.92 17.87 7.22
CA ASN A 59 27.06 17.99 6.05
C ASN A 59 25.95 16.93 6.06
N PHE A 60 26.30 15.68 6.40
CA PHE A 60 25.34 14.60 6.54
C PHE A 60 24.32 14.91 7.63
N GLU A 61 24.76 15.29 8.83
CA GLU A 61 23.86 15.62 9.94
C GLU A 61 22.93 16.79 9.60
N ALA A 62 23.44 17.82 8.92
CA ALA A 62 22.63 18.95 8.44
C ALA A 62 21.55 18.50 7.44
N LYS A 63 21.91 17.63 6.49
CA LYS A 63 20.96 17.05 5.52
C LYS A 63 19.90 16.20 6.23
N PHE A 64 20.28 15.35 7.16
CA PHE A 64 19.35 14.50 7.89
C PHE A 64 18.39 15.29 8.78
N LYS A 65 18.86 16.34 9.47
CA LYS A 65 18.00 17.25 10.23
C LYS A 65 16.96 17.95 9.35
N SER A 66 17.29 18.22 8.09
CA SER A 66 16.37 18.86 7.14
C SER A 66 15.31 17.92 6.55
N ILE A 67 15.53 16.60 6.64
CA ILE A 67 14.59 15.61 6.10
C ILE A 67 13.50 15.36 7.15
N ILE A 68 12.49 16.22 7.14
CA ILE A 68 11.22 15.96 7.82
C ILE A 68 10.38 15.15 6.85
N ILE A 69 10.25 13.83 7.11
CA ILE A 69 9.35 12.97 6.37
C ILE A 69 7.92 13.36 6.77
N GLN A 70 7.33 14.30 6.05
CA GLN A 70 5.92 14.62 6.18
C GLN A 70 5.13 13.56 5.41
N ALA A 71 4.40 12.71 6.14
CA ALA A 71 3.46 11.82 5.52
C ALA A 71 2.42 12.65 4.73
N PRO A 72 2.04 12.24 3.51
CA PRO A 72 0.95 12.89 2.81
C PRO A 72 -0.30 12.84 3.69
N LYS A 73 -1.08 13.93 3.70
CA LYS A 73 -2.37 13.96 4.40
C LYS A 73 -3.22 12.79 3.92
N ALA A 74 -3.87 12.09 4.85
CA ALA A 74 -4.76 10.99 4.51
C ALA A 74 -5.83 11.49 3.53
N ASP A 75 -5.90 10.86 2.36
CA ASP A 75 -6.95 11.15 1.39
C ASP A 75 -8.22 10.41 1.83
N LEU A 76 -9.20 11.18 2.30
CA LEU A 76 -10.50 10.69 2.75
C LEU A 76 -11.59 10.92 1.69
N SER A 77 -11.22 11.30 0.46
CA SER A 77 -12.17 11.60 -0.61
C SER A 77 -13.06 10.40 -0.96
N GLU A 78 -12.50 9.18 -1.02
CA GLU A 78 -13.28 7.96 -1.25
C GLU A 78 -14.27 7.67 -0.13
N VAL A 79 -13.85 7.86 1.13
CA VAL A 79 -14.70 7.65 2.31
C VAL A 79 -15.88 8.63 2.29
N ASN A 80 -15.62 9.89 1.99
CA ASN A 80 -16.65 10.91 1.87
C ASN A 80 -17.62 10.60 0.71
N ALA A 81 -17.11 10.17 -0.44
CA ALA A 81 -17.95 9.79 -1.59
C ALA A 81 -18.86 8.58 -1.28
N ILE A 82 -18.38 7.62 -0.49
CA ILE A 82 -19.19 6.48 -0.03
C ILE A 82 -20.27 6.96 0.95
N LEU A 83 -19.92 7.84 1.89
CA LEU A 83 -20.87 8.41 2.84
C LEU A 83 -21.99 9.17 2.14
N ASP A 84 -21.64 10.04 1.19
CA ASP A 84 -22.59 10.84 0.42
C ASP A 84 -23.53 9.98 -0.42
N LYS A 85 -23.00 8.92 -1.06
CA LYS A 85 -23.83 7.93 -1.77
C LYS A 85 -24.78 7.20 -0.83
N GLY A 86 -24.31 6.80 0.36
CA GLY A 86 -25.12 6.16 1.37
C GLY A 86 -26.28 7.05 1.84
N LEU A 87 -25.98 8.30 2.16
CA LEU A 87 -26.98 9.29 2.57
C LEU A 87 -28.00 9.58 1.47
N THR A 88 -27.54 9.69 0.23
CA THR A 88 -28.41 9.91 -0.93
C THR A 88 -29.37 8.73 -1.14
N ASN A 89 -28.88 7.50 -1.04
CA ASN A 89 -29.71 6.30 -1.15
C ASN A 89 -30.75 6.20 -0.04
N ILE A 90 -30.37 6.52 1.20
CA ILE A 90 -31.30 6.55 2.34
C ILE A 90 -32.38 7.58 2.09
N ASN A 91 -32.01 8.79 1.68
CA ASN A 91 -32.96 9.87 1.42
C ASN A 91 -33.93 9.51 0.28
N GLN A 92 -33.42 8.91 -0.80
CA GLN A 92 -34.26 8.40 -1.90
C GLN A 92 -35.20 7.27 -1.45
N THR A 93 -34.75 6.38 -0.57
CA THR A 93 -35.57 5.28 -0.05
C THR A 93 -36.68 5.81 0.85
N ILE A 94 -36.39 6.80 1.70
CA ILE A 94 -37.38 7.48 2.54
C ILE A 94 -38.40 8.20 1.66
N GLN A 95 -37.96 8.94 0.64
CA GLN A 95 -38.85 9.68 -0.27
C GLN A 95 -39.76 8.76 -1.10
N LYS A 96 -39.24 7.62 -1.57
CA LYS A 96 -40.03 6.65 -2.33
C LYS A 96 -41.09 5.96 -1.46
N GLY A 97 -40.87 5.91 -0.15
CA GLY A 97 -41.77 5.27 0.79
C GLY A 97 -41.94 3.76 0.54
N PRO A 98 -42.66 3.06 1.41
CA PRO A 98 -43.03 1.67 1.15
C PRO A 98 -43.96 1.58 -0.06
N ILE A 99 -43.66 0.67 -0.99
CA ILE A 99 -44.51 0.42 -2.17
C ILE A 99 -45.91 0.00 -1.67
N PRO A 100 -46.98 0.70 -2.05
CA PRO A 100 -48.32 0.33 -1.61
C PRO A 100 -48.68 -1.07 -2.15
N ILE A 101 -49.08 -1.97 -1.25
CA ILE A 101 -49.53 -3.32 -1.60
C ILE A 101 -50.89 -3.21 -2.29
N THR A 102 -50.89 -3.13 -3.63
CA THR A 102 -52.13 -3.17 -4.40
C THR A 102 -52.65 -4.61 -4.43
N ARG A 103 -53.69 -4.90 -3.65
CA ARG A 103 -54.42 -6.18 -3.74
C ARG A 103 -55.26 -6.18 -5.02
N GLN A 104 -54.67 -6.61 -6.13
CA GLN A 104 -55.44 -6.83 -7.36
C GLN A 104 -56.23 -8.11 -7.21
N LEU A 105 -57.55 -7.97 -7.01
CA LEU A 105 -58.50 -9.09 -7.01
C LEU A 105 -58.72 -9.51 -8.47
N ARG A 106 -57.76 -10.26 -9.03
CA ARG A 106 -57.88 -10.81 -10.38
C ARG A 106 -58.78 -12.04 -10.31
N LEU A 107 -60.00 -11.91 -10.82
CA LEU A 107 -60.90 -13.04 -11.04
C LEU A 107 -60.39 -13.83 -12.26
N THR A 108 -59.35 -14.62 -12.09
CA THR A 108 -58.77 -15.45 -13.16
C THR A 108 -59.66 -16.67 -13.39
N LEU A 109 -60.71 -16.51 -14.21
CA LEU A 109 -61.48 -17.63 -14.76
C LEU A 109 -60.60 -18.60 -15.56
N PHE A 110 -59.46 -18.12 -16.04
CA PHE A 110 -58.41 -18.90 -16.68
C PHE A 110 -57.11 -18.70 -15.88
N PRO A 111 -56.66 -19.68 -15.09
CA PRO A 111 -55.34 -19.61 -14.48
C PRO A 111 -54.31 -19.66 -15.60
N GLU A 112 -53.50 -18.61 -15.75
CA GLU A 112 -52.46 -18.51 -16.80
C GLU A 112 -51.50 -19.71 -16.82
N GLN A 113 -51.38 -20.42 -15.69
CA GLN A 113 -50.52 -21.59 -15.51
C GLN A 113 -51.08 -22.90 -16.10
N ILE A 114 -52.39 -23.00 -16.38
CA ILE A 114 -53.03 -24.23 -16.89
C ILE A 114 -53.62 -23.94 -18.27
N ARG A 115 -52.74 -23.70 -19.24
CA ARG A 115 -53.12 -23.52 -20.65
C ARG A 115 -53.39 -24.88 -21.32
N SER A 116 -54.15 -25.76 -20.68
CA SER A 116 -54.62 -27.02 -21.28
C SER A 116 -55.91 -26.75 -22.06
N VAL A 117 -55.92 -27.15 -23.33
CA VAL A 117 -57.06 -26.96 -24.25
C VAL A 117 -58.34 -27.61 -23.68
N GLU A 118 -58.17 -28.70 -22.95
CA GLU A 118 -59.26 -29.45 -22.30
C GLU A 118 -59.96 -28.64 -21.20
N TYR A 119 -59.20 -27.90 -20.38
CA TYR A 119 -59.78 -27.09 -19.31
C TYR A 119 -60.60 -25.93 -19.89
N VAL A 120 -60.07 -25.25 -20.91
CA VAL A 120 -60.78 -24.17 -21.61
C VAL A 120 -62.09 -24.69 -22.22
N LYS A 121 -62.05 -25.85 -22.87
CA LYS A 121 -63.24 -26.48 -23.45
C LYS A 121 -64.28 -26.83 -22.36
N ALA A 122 -63.84 -27.35 -21.21
CA ALA A 122 -64.74 -27.70 -20.11
C ALA A 122 -65.41 -26.47 -19.50
N VAL A 123 -64.66 -25.40 -19.22
CA VAL A 123 -65.19 -24.16 -18.67
C VAL A 123 -66.15 -23.50 -19.66
N LEU A 124 -65.77 -23.37 -20.93
CA LEU A 124 -66.61 -22.76 -21.97
C LEU A 124 -67.92 -23.53 -22.16
N THR A 125 -67.86 -24.87 -22.16
CA THR A 125 -69.06 -25.71 -22.26
C THR A 125 -70.01 -25.44 -21.10
N ARG A 126 -69.52 -25.38 -19.85
CA ARG A 126 -70.35 -25.07 -18.68
C ARG A 126 -70.97 -23.68 -18.75
N VAL A 127 -70.22 -22.67 -19.21
CA VAL A 127 -70.74 -21.30 -19.39
C VAL A 127 -71.86 -21.27 -20.44
N ILE A 128 -71.69 -21.97 -21.57
CA ILE A 128 -72.71 -22.06 -22.61
C ILE A 128 -73.99 -22.73 -22.06
N TRP A 129 -73.86 -23.82 -21.30
CA TRP A 129 -75.00 -24.46 -20.65
C TRP A 129 -75.72 -23.52 -19.67
N CYS A 130 -74.98 -22.75 -18.86
CA CYS A 130 -75.58 -21.76 -17.96
C CYS A 130 -76.35 -20.66 -18.69
N ILE A 131 -75.85 -20.20 -19.85
CA ILE A 131 -76.55 -19.19 -20.66
C ILE A 131 -77.80 -19.81 -21.29
N LEU A 132 -77.69 -21.02 -21.83
CA LEU A 132 -78.81 -21.72 -22.46
C LEU A 132 -79.96 -21.97 -21.45
N THR A 133 -79.64 -22.38 -20.23
CA THR A 133 -80.65 -22.57 -19.17
C THR A 133 -81.31 -21.26 -18.77
N LEU A 134 -80.55 -20.16 -18.69
CA LEU A 134 -81.09 -18.82 -18.41
C LEU A 134 -82.09 -18.39 -19.49
N VAL A 135 -81.71 -18.53 -20.77
CA VAL A 135 -82.59 -18.18 -21.90
C VAL A 135 -83.85 -19.05 -21.89
N PHE A 136 -83.70 -20.36 -21.67
CA PHE A 136 -84.83 -21.26 -21.55
C PHE A 136 -85.77 -20.87 -20.41
N MET A 137 -85.23 -20.48 -19.25
CA MET A 137 -86.02 -20.05 -18.10
C MET A 137 -86.81 -18.77 -18.41
N VAL A 138 -86.21 -17.81 -19.12
CA VAL A 138 -86.89 -16.58 -19.57
C VAL A 138 -88.02 -16.91 -20.55
N LEU A 139 -87.77 -17.76 -21.54
CA LEU A 139 -88.79 -18.17 -22.51
C LEU A 139 -89.94 -18.94 -21.85
N ALA A 140 -89.64 -19.85 -20.92
CA ALA A 140 -90.64 -20.58 -20.16
C ALA A 140 -91.50 -19.63 -19.30
N PHE A 141 -90.87 -18.61 -18.70
CA PHE A 141 -91.58 -17.57 -17.95
C PHE A 141 -92.50 -16.74 -18.85
N GLU A 142 -92.05 -16.34 -20.04
CA GLU A 142 -92.91 -15.61 -20.99
C GLU A 142 -94.09 -16.45 -21.49
N LEU A 143 -93.87 -17.75 -21.79
CA LEU A 143 -94.95 -18.66 -22.18
C LEU A 143 -95.98 -18.86 -21.07
N LEU A 144 -95.55 -19.02 -19.81
CA LEU A 144 -96.44 -19.08 -18.65
C LEU A 144 -97.23 -17.79 -18.47
N LYS A 145 -96.59 -16.64 -18.63
CA LYS A 145 -97.22 -15.32 -18.54
C LYS A 145 -98.25 -15.11 -19.65
N MET A 146 -98.00 -15.60 -20.86
CA MET A 146 -98.94 -15.51 -21.99
C MET A 146 -100.15 -16.43 -21.82
N ARG A 147 -100.02 -17.58 -21.14
CA ARG A 147 -101.12 -18.53 -20.86
C ARG A 147 -102.03 -18.11 -19.69
N MET A 148 -101.56 -17.21 -18.81
CA MET A 148 -102.35 -16.68 -17.68
C MET A 148 -103.13 -15.40 -18.01
N LYS A 149 -103.09 -14.94 -19.27
CA LYS A 149 -104.00 -13.92 -19.82
C LYS A 149 -105.08 -14.59 -20.65
#